data_AF-A0A956ICH6-F1
#
_entry.id   AF-A0A956ICH6-F1
#
_cell.length_a   1.000
_cell.length_b   1.000
_cell.length_c   1.000
_cell.angle_alpha   90.00
_cell.angle_beta   90.00
_cell.angle_gamma   90.00
#
_symmetry.space_group_name_H-M   'P 1'
#
loop_
_entity.id
_entity.type
_entity.pdbx_description
1 polymer ?
#
loop_
_entity_poly.entity_id
_entity_poly.type
_entity_poly.pdbx_seq_one_letter_code
_entity_poly.pdbx_strand_id
1 'polypeptide(L)'
;MTGEITLRGRVMPIGGLKEKMLAAHRAGIDTILVPRENRKDLREIPRRVLNAMRVVLVEHMDQVLCEALLLSDPEALFGTGRERPLEYREGKLLAPETSANVPEPTVDAPGPQQ
;
A
#
# COMPACT_ATOMS: atom_id res chain seq x y z
N MET A 1 -4.47 -9.77 6.24
CA MET A 1 -3.75 -8.54 6.65
C MET A 1 -3.32 -8.67 8.11
N THR A 2 -2.40 -7.82 8.56
CA THR A 2 -2.16 -7.54 9.98
C THR A 2 -2.20 -6.03 10.20
N GLY A 3 -2.67 -5.59 11.37
CA GLY A 3 -2.82 -4.17 11.69
C GLY A 3 -3.91 -3.97 12.72
N GLU A 4 -3.77 -2.96 13.57
CA GLU A 4 -4.88 -2.45 14.38
C GLU A 4 -5.60 -1.35 13.61
N ILE A 5 -6.87 -1.10 13.89
CA ILE A 5 -7.67 -0.08 13.18
C ILE A 5 -8.28 0.92 14.16
N THR A 6 -8.21 2.20 13.80
CA THR A 6 -8.93 3.27 14.51
C THR A 6 -10.34 3.45 13.94
N LEU A 7 -11.24 4.06 14.71
CA LEU A 7 -12.58 4.42 14.22
C LEU A 7 -12.56 5.36 12.99
N ARG A 8 -11.46 6.09 12.79
CA ARG A 8 -11.23 6.95 11.62
C ARG A 8 -10.57 6.23 10.44
N GLY A 9 -10.42 4.90 10.52
CA GLY A 9 -9.90 4.08 9.43
C GLY A 9 -8.38 4.13 9.26
N ARG A 10 -7.61 4.75 10.17
CA ARG A 10 -6.14 4.62 10.17
C ARG A 10 -5.73 3.22 10.59
N VAL A 11 -4.73 2.67 9.91
CA VAL A 11 -4.10 1.38 10.22
C VAL A 11 -2.87 1.62 11.10
N MET A 12 -2.88 1.03 12.28
CA MET A 12 -1.90 1.23 13.34
C MET A 12 -0.86 0.09 13.36
N PRO A 13 0.37 0.38 13.82
CA PRO A 13 1.44 -0.62 13.89
C PRO A 13 1.12 -1.75 14.86
N ILE A 14 1.74 -2.89 14.62
CA ILE A 14 1.57 -4.11 15.42
C ILE A 14 2.91 -4.67 15.89
N GLY A 15 2.89 -5.35 17.03
CA GLY A 15 4.01 -6.16 17.50
C GLY A 15 4.06 -7.54 16.82
N GLY A 16 5.25 -8.16 16.86
CA GLY A 16 5.45 -9.53 16.39
C GLY A 16 5.26 -9.74 14.89
N LEU A 17 5.69 -8.77 14.06
CA LEU A 17 5.52 -8.86 12.61
C LEU A 17 6.29 -10.05 12.03
N LYS A 18 7.49 -10.33 12.54
CA LYS A 18 8.36 -11.40 12.07
C LYS A 18 7.68 -12.77 12.20
N GLU A 19 7.11 -13.05 13.36
CA GLU A 19 6.40 -14.30 13.66
C GLU A 19 5.18 -14.45 12.75
N LYS A 20 4.41 -13.36 12.59
CA LYS A 20 3.22 -13.33 11.72
C LYS A 20 3.56 -13.57 10.25
N MET A 21 4.64 -12.97 9.75
CA MET A 21 5.08 -13.19 8.36
C MET A 21 5.64 -14.60 8.14
N LEU A 22 6.39 -15.15 9.09
CA LEU A 22 6.85 -16.54 9.01
C LEU A 22 5.67 -17.52 9.02
N ALA A 23 4.64 -17.27 9.84
CA ALA A 23 3.42 -18.07 9.84
C ALA A 23 2.68 -17.97 8.51
N ALA A 24 2.52 -16.77 7.96
CA ALA A 24 1.87 -16.55 6.66
C ALA A 24 2.60 -17.28 5.52
N HIS A 25 3.92 -17.17 5.46
CA HIS A 25 4.74 -17.90 4.49
C HIS A 25 4.58 -19.42 4.62
N ARG A 26 4.58 -19.95 5.85
CA ARG A 26 4.37 -21.39 6.09
C ARG A 26 2.97 -21.86 5.68
N ALA A 27 1.98 -20.98 5.76
CA ALA A 27 0.62 -21.24 5.31
C ALA A 27 0.42 -21.08 3.79
N GLY A 28 1.48 -20.72 3.04
CA GLY A 28 1.39 -20.52 1.59
C GLY A 28 0.62 -19.26 1.20
N ILE A 29 0.63 -18.23 2.04
CA ILE A 29 0.01 -16.94 1.72
C ILE A 29 0.95 -16.13 0.83
N ASP A 30 0.51 -15.82 -0.39
CA ASP A 30 1.33 -15.08 -1.36
C ASP A 30 1.37 -13.57 -1.11
N THR A 31 0.29 -13.00 -0.55
CA THR A 31 0.16 -11.55 -0.34
C THR A 31 -0.18 -11.23 1.11
N ILE A 32 0.58 -10.32 1.72
CA ILE A 32 0.31 -9.82 3.08
C ILE A 32 0.27 -8.30 3.12
N LEU A 33 -0.78 -7.76 3.74
CA LEU A 33 -0.93 -6.34 3.99
C LEU A 33 -0.43 -6.04 5.42
N VAL A 34 0.43 -5.04 5.54
CA VAL A 34 1.17 -4.67 6.76
C VAL A 34 1.07 -3.15 6.98
N PRO A 35 1.01 -2.65 8.22
CA PRO A 35 0.97 -1.21 8.47
C PRO A 35 2.24 -0.52 7.96
N ARG A 36 2.10 0.66 7.35
CA ARG A 36 3.22 1.45 6.79
C ARG A 36 4.30 1.76 7.81
N GLU A 37 3.92 1.99 9.08
CA GLU A 37 4.84 2.25 10.19
C GLU A 37 5.73 1.03 10.53
N ASN A 38 5.27 -0.19 10.27
CA ASN A 38 6.04 -1.41 10.48
C ASN A 38 7.07 -1.69 9.37
N ARG A 39 7.20 -0.82 8.36
CA ARG A 39 8.21 -0.97 7.28
C ARG A 39 9.63 -1.17 7.82
N LYS A 40 9.97 -0.53 8.94
CA LYS A 40 11.29 -0.64 9.58
C LYS A 40 11.57 -2.06 10.08
N ASP A 41 10.53 -2.79 10.51
CA ASP A 41 10.62 -4.13 11.08
C ASP A 41 10.80 -5.20 10.00
N LEU A 42 10.49 -4.88 8.73
CA LEU A 42 10.74 -5.78 7.60
C LEU A 42 12.22 -6.17 7.46
N ARG A 43 13.15 -5.36 8.00
CA ARG A 43 14.59 -5.66 7.99
C ARG A 43 14.94 -6.91 8.82
N GLU A 44 14.10 -7.27 9.78
CA GLU A 44 14.30 -8.43 10.65
C GLU A 44 13.83 -9.75 10.01
N ILE A 45 13.19 -9.65 8.85
CA ILE A 45 12.57 -10.78 8.15
C ILE A 45 13.58 -11.38 7.18
N PRO A 46 13.75 -12.72 7.17
CA PRO A 46 14.66 -13.37 6.25
C PRO A 46 14.32 -13.04 4.79
N ARG A 47 15.35 -12.69 3.99
CA ARG A 47 15.18 -12.34 2.56
C ARG A 47 14.43 -13.40 1.76
N ARG A 48 14.62 -14.69 2.09
CA ARG A 48 13.88 -15.79 1.44
C ARG A 48 12.37 -15.63 1.55
N VAL A 49 11.88 -15.19 2.71
CA VAL A 49 10.45 -14.97 2.97
C VAL A 49 9.97 -13.71 2.26
N LEU A 50 10.71 -12.60 2.38
CA LEU A 50 10.37 -11.34 1.68
C LEU A 50 10.37 -11.49 0.16
N ASN A 51 11.22 -12.36 -0.39
CA ASN A 51 11.27 -12.61 -1.82
C ASN A 51 10.11 -13.49 -2.31
N ALA A 52 9.61 -14.38 -1.46
CA ALA A 52 8.54 -15.31 -1.79
C ALA A 52 7.13 -14.71 -1.66
N MET A 53 6.99 -13.51 -1.06
CA MET A 53 5.70 -12.89 -0.78
C MET A 53 5.62 -11.47 -1.33
N ARG A 54 4.42 -11.07 -1.75
CA ARG A 54 4.04 -9.67 -1.98
C ARG A 54 3.67 -9.02 -0.64
N VAL A 55 4.38 -7.97 -0.24
CA VAL A 55 4.09 -7.24 1.00
C VAL A 55 3.54 -5.86 0.64
N VAL A 56 2.33 -5.55 1.05
CA VAL A 56 1.69 -4.26 0.76
C VAL A 56 1.62 -3.42 2.04
N LEU A 57 2.22 -2.24 2.01
CA LEU A 57 2.24 -1.30 3.13
C LEU A 57 1.06 -0.35 3.07
N VAL A 58 0.17 -0.46 4.05
CA VAL A 58 -1.08 0.30 4.13
C VAL A 58 -1.06 1.29 5.28
N GLU A 59 -1.71 2.44 5.09
CA GLU A 59 -1.89 3.49 6.12
C GLU A 59 -3.37 3.68 6.48
N HIS A 60 -4.28 3.42 5.54
CA HIS A 60 -5.72 3.58 5.72
C HIS A 60 -6.52 2.36 5.24
N MET A 61 -7.74 2.23 5.77
CA MET A 61 -8.60 1.07 5.53
C MET A 61 -9.14 1.01 4.10
N ASP A 62 -9.29 2.14 3.42
CA ASP A 62 -9.62 2.17 1.99
C ASP A 62 -8.56 1.43 1.15
N GLN A 63 -7.27 1.62 1.43
CA GLN A 63 -6.18 0.89 0.78
C GLN A 63 -6.27 -0.62 1.05
N VAL A 64 -6.60 -1.00 2.29
CA VAL A 64 -6.82 -2.40 2.66
C VAL A 64 -7.95 -3.02 1.85
N LEU A 65 -9.11 -2.34 1.79
CA LEU A 65 -10.28 -2.85 1.10
C LEU A 65 -10.04 -2.96 -0.41
N CYS A 66 -9.34 -1.99 -1.01
CA CYS A 66 -8.98 -2.03 -2.42
C CYS A 66 -8.04 -3.18 -2.77
N GLU A 67 -7.12 -3.54 -1.88
CA GLU A 67 -6.15 -4.62 -2.11
C GLU A 67 -6.68 -6.00 -1.72
N ALA A 68 -7.59 -6.08 -0.76
CA ALA A 68 -8.10 -7.35 -0.23
C ALA A 68 -9.35 -7.86 -0.97
N LEU A 69 -10.11 -6.98 -1.63
CA LEU A 69 -11.38 -7.33 -2.28
C LEU A 69 -11.27 -7.20 -3.81
N LEU A 70 -11.98 -8.07 -4.51
CA LEU A 70 -12.14 -7.98 -5.97
C LEU A 70 -13.23 -6.96 -6.30
N LEU A 71 -12.87 -5.68 -6.27
CA LEU A 71 -13.79 -4.58 -6.57
C LEU A 71 -13.85 -4.32 -8.08
N SER A 72 -15.05 -4.20 -8.64
CA SER A 72 -15.26 -3.91 -10.06
C SER A 72 -14.96 -2.46 -10.41
N ASP A 73 -15.29 -1.54 -9.49
CA ASP A 73 -14.96 -0.12 -9.60
C ASP A 73 -14.59 0.42 -8.21
N PRO A 74 -13.29 0.38 -7.85
CA PRO A 74 -12.82 0.97 -6.62
C PRO A 74 -13.03 2.49 -6.59
N GLU A 75 -12.98 3.18 -7.73
CA GLU A 75 -13.05 4.64 -7.86
C GLU A 75 -14.42 5.19 -7.45
N ALA A 76 -15.49 4.51 -7.85
CA ALA A 76 -16.84 4.86 -7.44
C ALA A 76 -17.08 4.82 -5.92
N LEU A 77 -16.45 3.88 -5.20
CA LEU A 77 -16.65 3.71 -3.75
C LEU A 77 -15.81 4.68 -2.92
N PHE A 78 -14.57 4.82 -3.36
CA PHE A 78 -13.47 5.51 -2.71
C PHE A 78 -13.14 6.96 -3.12
N GLY A 79 -13.65 7.41 -4.29
CA GLY A 79 -13.25 8.65 -4.97
C GLY A 79 -11.97 8.53 -5.82
N THR A 80 -11.79 9.41 -6.81
CA THR A 80 -10.60 9.46 -7.69
C THR A 80 -9.40 10.11 -6.98
N GLY A 81 -8.17 9.65 -7.28
CA GLY A 81 -6.94 10.26 -6.76
C GLY A 81 -6.37 9.67 -5.47
N ARG A 82 -6.70 8.42 -5.14
CA ARG A 82 -6.15 7.73 -3.96
C ARG A 82 -4.67 7.38 -4.13
N GLU A 83 -3.91 7.58 -3.06
CA GLU A 83 -2.52 7.14 -2.98
C GLU A 83 -2.49 5.61 -2.92
N ARG A 84 -1.87 4.99 -3.94
CA ARG A 84 -1.65 3.55 -3.95
C ARG A 84 -0.64 3.17 -2.87
N PRO A 85 -0.87 2.07 -2.13
CA PRO A 85 0.06 1.63 -1.11
C PRO A 85 1.41 1.26 -1.71
N LEU A 86 2.47 1.47 -0.93
CA LEU A 86 3.81 0.99 -1.27
C LEU A 86 3.81 -0.54 -1.22
N GLU A 87 4.51 -1.20 -2.14
CA GLU A 87 4.59 -2.67 -2.11
C GLU A 87 6.02 -3.20 -2.27
N TYR A 88 6.32 -4.31 -1.61
CA TYR A 88 7.51 -5.11 -1.86
C TYR A 88 7.15 -6.31 -2.71
N ARG A 89 7.87 -6.51 -3.80
CA ARG A 89 7.86 -7.74 -4.60
C ARG A 89 9.28 -8.25 -4.77
N GLU A 90 9.47 -9.55 -4.63
CA GLU A 90 10.79 -10.19 -4.76
C GLU A 90 11.88 -9.53 -3.87
N GLY A 91 11.47 -9.01 -2.70
CA GLY A 91 12.34 -8.30 -1.77
C GLY A 91 12.79 -6.89 -2.20
N LYS A 92 12.22 -6.33 -3.27
CA LYS A 92 12.45 -4.94 -3.71
C LYS A 92 11.21 -4.09 -3.41
N LEU A 93 11.43 -2.87 -2.92
CA LEU A 93 10.37 -1.87 -2.76
C LEU A 93 10.04 -1.30 -4.14
N LEU A 94 8.82 -1.51 -4.58
CA LEU A 94 8.23 -0.84 -5.74
C LEU A 94 7.51 0.40 -5.22
N ALA A 95 7.92 1.57 -5.72
CA ALA A 95 7.11 2.75 -5.55
C ALA A 95 5.81 2.56 -6.34
N PRO A 96 4.67 3.11 -5.88
CA PRO A 96 3.50 3.17 -6.72
C PRO A 96 3.90 3.89 -8.01
N GLU A 97 3.77 3.20 -9.14
CA GLU A 97 3.86 3.81 -10.47
C GLU A 97 3.01 5.08 -10.40
N THR A 98 3.66 6.26 -10.43
CA THR A 98 2.93 7.51 -10.49
C THR A 98 2.04 7.39 -11.71
N SER A 99 0.73 7.54 -11.54
CA SER A 99 -0.17 7.70 -12.69
C SER A 99 0.32 8.93 -13.45
N ALA A 100 1.15 8.69 -14.46
CA ALA A 100 1.57 9.66 -15.45
C ALA A 100 0.33 10.00 -16.28
N ASN A 101 -0.53 10.86 -15.74
CA ASN A 101 -1.29 11.86 -16.50
C ASN A 101 -1.94 12.85 -15.54
N VAL A 102 -1.14 13.70 -14.91
CA VAL A 102 -1.61 15.06 -14.63
C VAL A 102 -1.18 15.85 -15.85
N PRO A 103 -2.06 16.21 -16.81
CA PRO A 103 -1.69 17.25 -17.75
C PRO A 103 -1.25 18.45 -16.92
N GLU A 104 -0.03 18.93 -17.16
CA GLU A 104 0.46 20.17 -16.57
C GLU A 104 -0.66 21.21 -16.63
N PRO A 105 -0.94 21.98 -15.56
CA PRO A 105 -1.80 23.13 -15.72
C PRO A 105 -1.08 24.05 -16.70
N THR A 106 -1.51 24.04 -17.96
CA THR A 106 -1.08 25.02 -18.95
C THR A 106 -1.50 26.36 -18.37
N VAL A 107 -0.54 27.05 -17.77
CA VAL A 107 -0.60 28.47 -17.43
C VAL A 107 -0.59 29.22 -18.75
N ASP A 108 -1.71 29.17 -19.46
CA ASP A 108 -2.03 30.13 -20.50
C ASP A 108 -2.86 31.22 -19.83
N ALA A 109 -2.16 32.13 -19.17
CA ALA A 109 -2.72 33.44 -18.88
C ALA A 109 -2.69 34.22 -20.20
N PRO A 110 -3.83 34.54 -20.84
CA PRO A 110 -3.82 35.63 -21.79
C PRO A 110 -3.59 36.90 -20.96
N GLY A 111 -2.39 37.46 -21.10
CA GLY A 111 -2.12 38.81 -20.62
C GLY A 111 -3.18 39.76 -21.17
N PRO A 112 -3.67 40.73 -20.38
CA PRO A 112 -4.59 41.72 -20.90
C PRO A 112 -3.88 42.51 -22.00
N GLN A 113 -4.36 42.35 -23.23
CA GLN A 113 -4.06 43.27 -24.31
C GLN A 113 -4.96 44.51 -24.15
N GLN A 114 -4.28 45.65 -24.00
CA GLN A 114 -4.75 47.04 -24.07
C GLN A 114 -5.57 47.57 -22.89
#